data_AF-A0A9D6ME83-F1
#
_entry.id   AF-A0A9D6ME83-F1
#
_cell.length_a   1.000
_cell.length_b   1.000
_cell.length_c   1.000
_cell.angle_alpha   90.00
_cell.angle_beta   90.00
_cell.angle_gamma   90.00
#
_symmetry.space_group_name_H-M   'P 1'
#
loop_
_entity.id
_entity.type
_entity.pdbx_description
1 polymer ?
#
loop_
_entity_poly.entity_id
_entity_poly.type
_entity_poly.pdbx_seq_one_letter_code
_entity_poly.pdbx_strand_id
1 'polypeptide(L)'
;MRSVVCVLLLAACGVATAGDLSKVDRTILKEPKYTGKPKYCLLVFGAEAKHRVWLVQDGDTLYVDRNGNGDLTEVGEKVAATKSLPGVAEGAFQFDVGELHVGGKTHKGLEVSVFPLKLVADNPNVLALPQVGAAIKKRPDALTGQLAIDVECASLKGGGVGGRVSYMLTIFDTNGVLEFGAKPADAPVIHLDGPLEITFYASKPTWRAGGTQDTI
;
A
#
# COMPACT_ATOMS: atom_id res chain seq x y z
N MET A 1 53.89 29.46 10.15
CA MET A 1 52.43 29.17 10.06
C MET A 1 52.26 27.84 9.38
N ARG A 2 51.75 26.82 10.09
CA ARG A 2 51.43 25.51 9.51
C ARG A 2 49.96 25.52 9.08
N SER A 3 49.71 25.57 7.78
CA SER A 3 48.36 25.45 7.23
C SER A 3 47.90 23.99 7.36
N VAL A 4 46.83 23.79 8.14
CA VAL A 4 46.10 22.52 8.21
C VAL A 4 45.14 22.49 7.02
N VAL A 5 45.34 21.55 6.09
CA VAL A 5 44.39 21.26 5.01
C VAL A 5 43.34 20.30 5.56
N CYS A 6 42.12 20.79 5.80
CA CYS A 6 40.96 19.94 6.06
C CYS A 6 40.52 19.29 4.74
N VAL A 7 40.79 17.99 4.59
CA VAL A 7 40.17 17.17 3.54
C VAL A 7 38.74 16.86 3.99
N LEU A 8 37.76 17.52 3.38
CA LEU A 8 36.35 17.17 3.47
C LEU A 8 36.13 15.86 2.70
N LEU A 9 36.03 14.74 3.42
CA LEU A 9 35.42 13.52 2.88
C LEU A 9 33.92 13.79 2.66
N LEU A 10 33.52 14.09 1.42
CA LEU A 10 32.14 13.95 1.01
C LEU A 10 31.80 12.45 1.06
N ALA A 11 31.06 12.04 2.09
CA ALA A 11 30.37 10.77 2.10
C ALA A 11 29.44 10.73 0.87
N ALA A 12 29.72 9.84 -0.06
CA ALA A 12 28.81 9.53 -1.16
C ALA A 12 27.56 8.86 -0.56
N CYS A 13 26.57 9.67 -0.17
CA CYS A 13 25.21 9.17 0.01
C CYS A 13 24.75 8.69 -1.37
N GLY A 14 24.87 7.39 -1.62
CA GLY A 14 24.28 6.77 -2.80
C GLY A 14 22.80 7.10 -2.79
N VAL A 15 22.35 7.91 -3.75
CA VAL A 15 20.94 8.14 -3.97
C VAL A 15 20.37 6.81 -4.42
N ALA A 16 19.66 6.11 -3.52
CA ALA A 16 18.96 4.90 -3.88
C ALA A 16 17.97 5.27 -5.00
N THR A 17 18.23 4.75 -6.20
CA THR A 17 17.32 4.96 -7.33
C THR A 17 16.03 4.18 -7.05
N ALA A 18 14.88 4.81 -7.30
CA ALA A 18 13.61 4.12 -7.23
C ALA A 18 13.63 2.93 -8.18
N GLY A 19 13.37 1.73 -7.65
CA GLY A 19 13.18 0.55 -8.49
C GLY A 19 12.07 0.79 -9.51
N ASP A 20 12.29 0.41 -10.77
CA ASP A 20 11.26 0.47 -11.80
C ASP A 20 10.17 -0.56 -11.47
N LEU A 21 9.07 -0.10 -10.88
CA LEU A 21 7.97 -0.95 -10.42
C LEU A 21 7.30 -1.72 -11.57
N SER A 22 7.48 -1.30 -12.82
CA SER A 22 6.97 -2.04 -13.99
C SER A 22 7.69 -3.37 -14.22
N LYS A 23 8.89 -3.55 -13.62
CA LYS A 23 9.73 -4.75 -13.76
C LYS A 23 9.66 -5.69 -12.56
N VAL A 24 8.81 -5.38 -11.57
CA VAL A 24 8.62 -6.26 -10.41
C VAL A 24 8.13 -7.62 -10.90
N ASP A 25 8.76 -8.69 -10.39
CA ASP A 25 8.34 -10.06 -10.66
C ASP A 25 6.94 -10.31 -10.05
N ARG A 26 6.01 -10.71 -10.92
CA ARG A 26 4.61 -10.96 -10.58
C ARG A 26 4.27 -12.44 -10.52
N THR A 27 5.27 -13.30 -10.33
CA THR A 27 5.06 -14.75 -10.19
C THR A 27 4.49 -15.08 -8.81
N ILE A 28 3.43 -15.88 -8.79
CA ILE A 28 2.94 -16.61 -7.61
C ILE A 28 3.37 -18.06 -7.82
N LEU A 29 4.14 -18.63 -6.89
CA LEU A 29 4.67 -19.99 -7.05
C LEU A 29 3.57 -21.04 -6.89
N LYS A 30 2.63 -20.81 -5.97
CA LYS A 30 1.56 -21.76 -5.70
C LYS A 30 0.32 -21.03 -5.18
N GLU A 31 -0.79 -21.25 -5.87
CA GLU A 31 -2.09 -20.68 -5.50
C GLU A 31 -2.97 -21.75 -4.83
N PRO A 32 -3.78 -21.39 -3.81
CA PRO A 32 -4.81 -22.26 -3.29
C PRO A 32 -5.93 -22.42 -4.30
N LYS A 33 -6.80 -23.41 -4.06
CA LYS A 33 -8.06 -23.51 -4.81
C LYS A 33 -9.01 -22.42 -4.33
N TYR A 34 -9.10 -21.33 -5.09
CA TYR A 34 -10.08 -20.28 -4.86
C TYR A 34 -11.51 -20.80 -5.04
N THR A 35 -12.42 -20.20 -4.28
CA THR A 35 -13.85 -20.51 -4.28
C THR A 35 -14.64 -19.58 -5.19
N GLY A 36 -14.23 -18.31 -5.30
CA GLY A 36 -14.87 -17.29 -6.11
C GLY A 36 -13.94 -16.75 -7.20
N LYS A 37 -13.86 -15.43 -7.30
CA LYS A 37 -13.08 -14.71 -8.31
C LYS A 37 -11.95 -13.96 -7.60
N PRO A 38 -10.72 -14.49 -7.57
CA PRO A 38 -9.63 -13.88 -6.84
C PRO A 38 -9.29 -12.50 -7.39
N LYS A 39 -8.85 -11.63 -6.49
CA LYS A 39 -8.42 -10.26 -6.74
C LYS A 39 -7.06 -10.02 -6.12
N TYR A 40 -6.12 -9.51 -6.91
CA TYR A 40 -4.70 -9.53 -6.59
C TYR A 40 -4.16 -8.13 -6.27
N CYS A 41 -3.32 -8.02 -5.25
CA CYS A 41 -2.53 -6.85 -4.92
C CYS A 41 -1.12 -7.30 -4.49
N LEU A 42 -0.10 -6.52 -4.85
CA LEU A 42 1.29 -6.82 -4.55
C LEU A 42 1.89 -5.72 -3.68
N LEU A 43 2.29 -6.07 -2.45
CA LEU A 43 3.13 -5.21 -1.63
C LEU A 43 4.58 -5.48 -2.00
N VAL A 44 5.39 -4.43 -2.12
CA VAL A 44 6.85 -4.53 -2.28
C VAL A 44 7.55 -3.68 -1.23
N PHE A 45 8.68 -4.18 -0.73
CA PHE A 45 9.38 -3.60 0.42
C PHE A 45 10.82 -3.22 0.10
N GLY A 46 11.26 -2.10 0.69
CA GLY A 46 12.63 -1.59 0.64
C GLY A 46 12.93 -0.81 -0.64
N ALA A 47 14.02 -0.03 -0.65
CA ALA A 47 14.33 0.91 -1.74
C ALA A 47 14.32 0.30 -3.16
N GLU A 48 14.73 -0.96 -3.28
CA GLU A 48 14.80 -1.69 -4.56
C GLU A 48 13.57 -2.56 -4.87
N ALA A 49 12.53 -2.53 -4.03
CA ALA A 49 11.29 -3.32 -4.20
C ALA A 49 11.52 -4.83 -4.40
N LYS A 50 12.60 -5.38 -3.82
CA LYS A 50 13.02 -6.78 -4.03
C LYS A 50 12.17 -7.80 -3.29
N HIS A 51 11.66 -7.40 -2.12
CA HIS A 51 10.86 -8.28 -1.30
C HIS A 51 9.39 -8.00 -1.55
N ARG A 52 8.60 -9.05 -1.72
CA ARG A 52 7.22 -8.96 -2.18
C ARG A 52 6.30 -9.77 -1.29
N VAL A 53 5.06 -9.33 -1.17
CA VAL A 53 3.98 -10.04 -0.47
C VAL A 53 2.73 -9.94 -1.33
N TRP A 54 2.20 -11.10 -1.70
CA TRP A 54 0.90 -11.20 -2.35
C TRP A 54 -0.24 -11.08 -1.37
N LEU A 55 -1.23 -10.27 -1.74
CA LEU A 55 -2.56 -10.22 -1.13
C LEU A 55 -3.57 -10.66 -2.19
N VAL A 56 -4.31 -11.73 -1.92
CA VAL A 56 -5.33 -12.25 -2.84
C VAL A 56 -6.68 -12.35 -2.14
N GLN A 57 -7.60 -11.46 -2.48
CA GLN A 57 -8.95 -11.45 -1.95
C GLN A 57 -9.86 -12.37 -2.77
N ASP A 58 -10.59 -13.25 -2.10
CA ASP A 58 -11.60 -14.15 -2.67
C ASP A 58 -12.82 -14.21 -1.76
N GLY A 59 -13.84 -13.40 -2.07
CA GLY A 59 -15.04 -13.28 -1.23
C GLY A 59 -14.71 -12.74 0.17
N ASP A 60 -15.11 -13.48 1.20
CA ASP A 60 -14.85 -13.17 2.61
C ASP A 60 -13.49 -13.71 3.11
N THR A 61 -12.62 -14.13 2.20
CA THR A 61 -11.30 -14.67 2.50
C THR A 61 -10.22 -13.80 1.85
N LEU A 62 -9.14 -13.54 2.59
CA LEU A 62 -7.91 -12.96 2.09
C LEU A 62 -6.78 -13.98 2.25
N TYR A 63 -6.08 -14.28 1.17
CA TYR A 63 -4.84 -15.05 1.19
C TYR A 63 -3.65 -14.10 1.20
N VAL A 64 -2.71 -14.32 2.12
CA VAL A 64 -1.57 -13.44 2.36
C VAL A 64 -0.28 -14.26 2.36
N ASP A 65 0.64 -13.91 1.47
CA ASP A 65 2.00 -14.44 1.42
C ASP A 65 2.82 -13.86 2.59
N ARG A 66 2.68 -14.45 3.77
CA ARG A 66 3.18 -13.85 5.02
C ARG A 66 4.70 -13.77 5.09
N ASN A 67 5.40 -14.57 4.28
CA ASN A 67 6.86 -14.68 4.28
C ASN A 67 7.52 -14.23 2.95
N GLY A 68 6.71 -13.90 1.95
CA GLY A 68 7.17 -13.40 0.64
C GLY A 68 7.72 -14.47 -0.30
N ASN A 69 7.37 -15.75 -0.08
CA ASN A 69 7.86 -16.87 -0.89
C ASN A 69 6.96 -17.15 -2.10
N GLY A 70 5.76 -16.58 -2.16
CA GLY A 70 4.78 -16.77 -3.24
C GLY A 70 4.03 -18.10 -3.22
N ASP A 71 4.12 -18.92 -2.17
CA ASP A 71 3.24 -20.05 -1.92
C ASP A 71 2.11 -19.59 -1.00
N LEU A 72 0.90 -19.41 -1.55
CA LEU A 72 -0.30 -18.95 -0.84
C LEU A 72 -1.11 -20.10 -0.18
N THR A 73 -0.50 -21.28 -0.05
CA THR A 73 -1.14 -22.48 0.50
C THR A 73 -0.61 -22.86 1.88
N GLU A 74 0.31 -22.09 2.44
CA GLU A 74 0.90 -22.38 3.74
C GLU A 74 -0.09 -22.12 4.89
N VAL A 75 0.20 -22.73 6.03
CA VAL A 75 -0.63 -22.59 7.23
C VAL A 75 -0.57 -21.14 7.72
N GLY A 76 -1.73 -20.53 7.91
CA GLY A 76 -1.86 -19.16 8.43
C GLY A 76 -1.99 -18.09 7.36
N GLU A 77 -1.84 -18.43 6.08
CA GLU A 77 -1.98 -17.47 4.97
C GLU A 77 -3.42 -17.17 4.61
N LYS A 78 -4.35 -18.07 4.95
CA LYS A 78 -5.78 -17.86 4.81
C LYS A 78 -6.33 -17.07 6.02
N VAL A 79 -6.81 -15.86 5.76
CA VAL A 79 -7.42 -14.95 6.74
C VAL A 79 -8.91 -14.78 6.39
N ALA A 80 -9.80 -15.11 7.32
CA ALA A 80 -11.22 -14.85 7.16
C ALA A 80 -11.53 -13.39 7.53
N ALA A 81 -12.52 -12.80 6.86
CA ALA A 81 -12.98 -11.47 7.20
C ALA A 81 -13.52 -11.44 8.64
N THR A 82 -13.15 -10.44 9.41
CA THR A 82 -13.86 -10.11 10.65
C THR A 82 -15.25 -9.63 10.24
N LYS A 83 -16.30 -10.24 10.82
CA LYS A 83 -17.69 -9.95 10.45
C LYS A 83 -17.92 -8.44 10.41
N SER A 84 -18.50 -7.98 9.31
CA SER A 84 -18.93 -6.61 9.05
C SER A 84 -19.62 -6.05 10.30
N LEU A 85 -19.10 -4.93 10.85
CA LEU A 85 -19.76 -4.25 11.97
C LEU A 85 -21.24 -4.00 11.64
N PRO A 86 -22.15 -3.96 12.63
CA PRO A 86 -23.55 -3.61 12.37
C PRO A 86 -23.62 -2.28 11.59
N GLY A 87 -24.25 -2.29 10.40
CA GLY A 87 -24.33 -1.12 9.52
C GLY A 87 -23.26 -1.05 8.42
N VAL A 88 -22.32 -1.98 8.37
CA VAL A 88 -21.37 -2.12 7.24
C VAL A 88 -22.11 -2.77 6.08
N ALA A 89 -22.14 -2.09 4.94
CA ALA A 89 -22.89 -2.48 3.77
C ALA A 89 -22.48 -3.87 3.24
N GLU A 90 -23.43 -4.55 2.61
CA GLU A 90 -23.19 -5.81 1.91
C GLU A 90 -21.97 -5.71 0.97
N GLY A 91 -21.07 -6.69 1.05
CA GLY A 91 -19.86 -6.74 0.23
C GLY A 91 -18.64 -5.98 0.77
N ALA A 92 -18.71 -5.44 2.00
CA ALA A 92 -17.54 -4.89 2.68
C ALA A 92 -16.93 -5.89 3.67
N PHE A 93 -15.62 -6.06 3.56
CA PHE A 93 -14.82 -7.03 4.33
C PHE A 93 -13.61 -6.33 4.97
N GLN A 94 -13.30 -6.72 6.19
CA GLN A 94 -12.11 -6.29 6.94
C GLN A 94 -11.32 -7.52 7.35
N PHE A 95 -10.01 -7.47 7.20
CA PHE A 95 -9.09 -8.56 7.47
C PHE A 95 -7.99 -8.07 8.42
N ASP A 96 -7.97 -8.62 9.63
CA ASP A 96 -6.84 -8.45 10.55
C ASP A 96 -5.78 -9.51 10.22
N VAL A 97 -4.74 -9.07 9.51
CA VAL A 97 -3.66 -9.96 9.06
C VAL A 97 -2.59 -10.06 10.14
N GLY A 98 -2.32 -8.98 10.88
CA GLY A 98 -1.28 -8.95 11.90
C GLY A 98 0.11 -8.82 11.30
N GLU A 99 0.96 -9.84 11.47
CA GLU A 99 2.40 -9.74 11.15
C GLU A 99 2.77 -10.32 9.79
N LEU A 100 3.75 -9.66 9.14
CA LEU A 100 4.46 -10.14 7.95
C LEU A 100 5.95 -10.28 8.26
N HIS A 101 6.57 -11.35 7.76
CA HIS A 101 7.98 -11.68 7.95
C HIS A 101 8.70 -11.74 6.61
N VAL A 102 9.13 -10.60 6.09
CA VAL A 102 9.64 -10.49 4.73
C VAL A 102 10.92 -9.68 4.70
N GLY A 103 11.90 -10.11 3.89
CA GLY A 103 13.21 -9.45 3.79
C GLY A 103 14.03 -9.44 5.09
N GLY A 104 13.82 -10.42 5.98
CA GLY A 104 14.48 -10.49 7.29
C GLY A 104 13.97 -9.48 8.31
N LYS A 105 12.83 -8.83 8.04
CA LYS A 105 12.17 -7.86 8.91
C LYS A 105 10.80 -8.36 9.34
N THR A 106 10.30 -7.84 10.47
CA THR A 106 8.92 -8.06 10.90
C THR A 106 8.14 -6.76 10.74
N HIS A 107 7.10 -6.81 9.91
CA HIS A 107 6.09 -5.74 9.79
C HIS A 107 4.87 -6.13 10.63
N LYS A 108 4.18 -5.14 11.19
CA LYS A 108 3.11 -5.40 12.17
C LYS A 108 1.82 -4.67 11.79
N GLY A 109 0.72 -5.18 12.32
CA GLY A 109 -0.59 -4.53 12.20
C GLY A 109 -1.03 -4.35 10.76
N LEU A 110 -0.73 -5.30 9.86
CA LEU A 110 -1.35 -5.28 8.54
C LEU A 110 -2.86 -5.50 8.72
N GLU A 111 -3.61 -4.51 8.28
CA GLU A 111 -5.06 -4.56 8.16
C GLU A 111 -5.43 -4.25 6.72
N VAL A 112 -6.34 -5.04 6.16
CA VAL A 112 -6.86 -4.83 4.80
C VAL A 112 -8.37 -4.72 4.88
N SER A 113 -8.92 -3.67 4.29
CA SER A 113 -10.36 -3.51 4.09
C SER A 113 -10.65 -3.44 2.61
N VAL A 114 -11.71 -4.11 2.17
CA VAL A 114 -12.26 -3.94 0.81
C VAL A 114 -13.75 -3.65 0.90
N PHE A 115 -14.24 -2.72 0.08
CA PHE A 115 -15.65 -2.34 0.11
C PHE A 115 -16.11 -1.72 -1.21
N PRO A 116 -17.43 -1.74 -1.50
CA PRO A 116 -17.97 -1.12 -2.71
C PRO A 116 -17.69 0.39 -2.78
N LEU A 117 -17.27 0.88 -3.94
CA LEU A 117 -17.02 2.32 -4.18
C LEU A 117 -18.18 3.23 -3.79
N LYS A 118 -19.44 2.76 -3.95
CA LYS A 118 -20.62 3.54 -3.56
C LYS A 118 -20.64 3.95 -2.08
N LEU A 119 -19.91 3.26 -1.20
CA LEU A 119 -19.87 3.62 0.23
C LEU A 119 -19.15 4.93 0.51
N VAL A 120 -18.35 5.42 -0.43
CA VAL A 120 -17.69 6.73 -0.31
C VAL A 120 -18.35 7.80 -1.18
N ALA A 121 -19.45 7.47 -1.84
CA ALA A 121 -20.17 8.39 -2.72
C ALA A 121 -20.81 9.55 -1.95
N ASP A 122 -21.15 9.38 -0.67
CA ASP A 122 -21.76 10.46 0.12
C ASP A 122 -20.73 11.47 0.65
N ASN A 123 -19.43 11.21 0.46
CA ASN A 123 -18.38 12.14 0.86
C ASN A 123 -18.09 13.16 -0.27
N PRO A 124 -18.46 14.44 -0.13
CA PRO A 124 -18.29 15.44 -1.18
C PRO A 124 -16.82 15.69 -1.52
N ASN A 125 -15.91 15.53 -0.56
CA ASN A 125 -14.47 15.71 -0.80
C ASN A 125 -13.90 14.58 -1.69
N VAL A 126 -14.43 13.37 -1.54
CA VAL A 126 -14.06 12.23 -2.38
C VAL A 126 -14.68 12.35 -3.77
N LEU A 127 -15.95 12.74 -3.85
CA LEU A 127 -16.63 12.95 -5.13
C LEU A 127 -16.04 14.09 -5.97
N ALA A 128 -15.47 15.11 -5.33
CA ALA A 128 -14.85 16.23 -6.02
C ALA A 128 -13.59 15.83 -6.81
N LEU A 129 -12.98 14.67 -6.49
CA LEU A 129 -11.86 14.13 -7.23
C LEU A 129 -12.35 13.51 -8.55
N PRO A 130 -11.96 14.06 -9.73
CA PRO A 130 -12.54 13.64 -11.01
C PRO A 130 -12.41 12.14 -11.27
N GLN A 131 -11.27 11.53 -10.94
CA GLN A 131 -11.00 10.11 -11.14
C GLN A 131 -11.87 9.22 -10.26
N VAL A 132 -12.12 9.63 -9.01
CA VAL A 132 -12.94 8.86 -8.06
C VAL A 132 -14.43 9.02 -8.38
N GLY A 133 -14.88 10.25 -8.62
CA GLY A 133 -16.26 10.53 -9.02
C GLY A 133 -16.64 9.83 -10.33
N ALA A 134 -15.72 9.76 -11.31
CA ALA A 134 -15.93 9.00 -12.55
C ALA A 134 -15.99 7.48 -12.29
N ALA A 135 -15.12 6.94 -11.43
CA ALA A 135 -15.13 5.52 -11.08
C ALA A 135 -16.44 5.11 -10.38
N ILE A 136 -16.90 5.88 -9.40
CA ILE A 136 -18.16 5.65 -8.68
C ILE A 136 -19.35 5.63 -9.65
N LYS A 137 -19.43 6.62 -10.56
CA LYS A 137 -20.52 6.69 -11.57
C LYS A 137 -20.53 5.49 -12.52
N LYS A 138 -19.34 5.01 -12.92
CA LYS A 138 -19.21 3.92 -13.89
C LYS A 138 -19.41 2.55 -13.25
N ARG A 139 -18.94 2.36 -12.01
CA ARG A 139 -18.83 1.05 -11.34
C ARG A 139 -19.06 1.18 -9.82
N PRO A 140 -20.27 1.53 -9.37
CA PRO A 140 -20.54 1.79 -7.94
C PRO A 140 -20.30 0.55 -7.04
N ASP A 141 -20.45 -0.65 -7.60
CA ASP A 141 -20.27 -1.91 -6.88
C ASP A 141 -18.84 -2.50 -7.01
N ALA A 142 -17.91 -1.82 -7.68
CA ALA A 142 -16.52 -2.27 -7.71
C ALA A 142 -15.92 -2.17 -6.30
N LEU A 143 -15.22 -3.23 -5.87
CA LEU A 143 -14.52 -3.24 -4.59
C LEU A 143 -13.25 -2.41 -4.70
N THR A 144 -13.14 -1.41 -3.84
CA THR A 144 -11.91 -0.65 -3.59
C THR A 144 -11.24 -1.16 -2.32
N GLY A 145 -9.92 -1.08 -2.26
CA GLY A 145 -9.10 -1.47 -1.14
C GLY A 145 -8.66 -0.28 -0.29
N GLN A 146 -8.47 -0.54 0.99
CA GLN A 146 -7.78 0.31 1.94
C GLN A 146 -6.86 -0.61 2.76
N LEU A 147 -5.66 -0.16 3.09
CA LEU A 147 -4.80 -0.93 3.99
C LEU A 147 -4.00 -0.04 4.94
N ALA A 148 -3.71 -0.58 6.11
CA ALA A 148 -2.80 0.02 7.08
C ALA A 148 -1.74 -1.02 7.47
N ILE A 149 -0.51 -0.57 7.67
CA ILE A 149 0.58 -1.44 8.12
C ILE A 149 1.70 -0.62 8.77
N ASP A 150 2.26 -1.15 9.86
CA ASP A 150 3.47 -0.62 10.48
C ASP A 150 4.70 -1.33 9.91
N VAL A 151 5.53 -0.56 9.21
CA VAL A 151 6.66 -1.06 8.44
C VAL A 151 7.97 -0.80 9.18
N GLU A 152 8.78 -1.85 9.30
CA GLU A 152 10.15 -1.72 9.79
C GLU A 152 11.05 -1.11 8.72
N CYS A 153 11.26 0.20 8.80
CA CYS A 153 12.13 0.94 7.90
C CYS A 153 13.59 0.93 8.39
N ALA A 154 14.53 0.86 7.44
CA ALA A 154 15.96 0.94 7.78
C ALA A 154 16.40 2.38 8.10
N SER A 155 15.81 3.36 7.41
CA SER A 155 16.22 4.77 7.46
C SER A 155 15.35 5.66 8.35
N LEU A 156 14.15 5.20 8.71
CA LEU A 156 13.15 5.99 9.39
C LEU A 156 12.61 5.27 10.63
N LYS A 157 12.27 6.05 11.65
CA LYS A 157 11.49 5.63 12.81
C LYS A 157 10.18 6.39 12.81
N GLY A 158 9.10 5.70 13.14
CA GLY A 158 7.77 6.29 13.22
C GLY A 158 7.11 6.06 14.57
N GLY A 159 5.87 6.53 14.69
CA GLY A 159 5.04 6.34 15.89
C GLY A 159 4.29 5.01 15.94
N GLY A 160 4.45 4.15 14.93
CA GLY A 160 3.80 2.84 14.87
C GLY A 160 4.38 1.84 15.87
N VAL A 161 3.82 0.63 15.89
CA VAL A 161 4.16 -0.43 16.85
C VAL A 161 5.65 -0.75 16.83
N GLY A 162 6.31 -0.54 17.97
CA GLY A 162 7.75 -0.78 18.12
C GLY A 162 8.63 0.22 17.37
N GLY A 163 8.16 1.46 17.15
CA GLY A 163 8.91 2.53 16.48
C GLY A 163 8.92 2.43 14.95
N ARG A 164 8.00 1.64 14.39
CA ARG A 164 7.82 1.44 12.94
C ARG A 164 7.15 2.64 12.28
N VAL A 165 7.33 2.77 10.97
CA VAL A 165 6.65 3.80 10.18
C VAL A 165 5.27 3.28 9.81
N SER A 166 4.23 4.02 10.18
CA SER A 166 2.85 3.68 9.84
C SER A 166 2.53 4.13 8.42
N TYR A 167 2.12 3.18 7.58
CA TYR A 167 1.59 3.44 6.25
C TYR A 167 0.08 3.29 6.30
N MET A 168 -0.62 4.33 5.85
CA MET A 168 -2.07 4.30 5.65
C MET A 168 -2.34 4.57 4.18
N LEU A 169 -2.85 3.57 3.49
CA LEU A 169 -3.20 3.67 2.09
C LEU A 169 -4.70 3.81 1.98
N THR A 170 -5.13 4.93 1.42
CA THR A 170 -6.52 5.25 1.21
C THR A 170 -7.01 4.66 -0.11
N ILE A 171 -8.31 4.80 -0.35
CA ILE A 171 -9.02 4.24 -1.51
C ILE A 171 -8.61 4.78 -2.88
N PHE A 172 -7.71 5.77 -2.97
CA PHE A 172 -7.22 6.32 -4.24
C PHE A 172 -5.86 6.98 -4.10
N ASP A 173 -5.17 7.11 -5.23
CA ASP A 173 -3.96 7.91 -5.42
C ASP A 173 -4.10 8.81 -6.68
N THR A 174 -2.97 9.27 -7.23
CA THR A 174 -2.93 10.01 -8.49
C THR A 174 -3.25 9.17 -9.73
N ASN A 175 -3.20 7.84 -9.63
CA ASN A 175 -3.48 6.90 -10.72
C ASN A 175 -4.93 6.40 -10.71
N GLY A 176 -5.67 6.61 -9.62
CA GLY A 176 -7.10 6.29 -9.54
C GLY A 176 -7.47 5.65 -8.23
N VAL A 177 -8.59 4.93 -8.24
CA VAL A 177 -9.05 4.14 -7.09
C VAL A 177 -8.20 2.88 -6.92
N LEU A 178 -7.90 2.51 -5.67
CA LEU A 178 -7.15 1.31 -5.35
C LEU A 178 -8.03 0.07 -5.56
N GLU A 179 -7.99 -0.50 -6.76
CA GLU A 179 -8.71 -1.74 -7.08
C GLU A 179 -7.73 -2.90 -7.23
N PHE A 180 -8.03 -4.03 -6.57
CA PHE A 180 -7.24 -5.24 -6.74
C PHE A 180 -7.47 -5.81 -8.15
N GLY A 181 -6.37 -6.23 -8.80
CA GLY A 181 -6.36 -6.70 -10.17
C GLY A 181 -7.12 -8.01 -10.33
N ALA A 182 -7.68 -8.28 -11.51
CA ALA A 182 -8.34 -9.56 -11.79
C ALA A 182 -7.35 -10.72 -12.04
N LYS A 183 -6.08 -10.40 -12.25
CA LYS A 183 -4.97 -11.33 -12.48
C LYS A 183 -3.71 -10.77 -11.80
N PRO A 184 -2.69 -11.61 -11.50
CA PRO A 184 -1.42 -11.14 -10.95
C PRO A 184 -0.74 -10.05 -11.81
N ALA A 185 -0.85 -10.16 -13.14
CA ALA A 185 -0.32 -9.17 -14.08
C ALA A 185 -0.95 -7.78 -13.94
N ASP A 186 -2.21 -7.72 -13.50
CA ASP A 186 -2.99 -6.49 -13.38
C ASP A 186 -2.98 -5.93 -11.94
N ALA A 187 -2.30 -6.60 -11.01
CA ALA A 187 -2.31 -6.22 -9.60
C ALA A 187 -1.68 -4.83 -9.40
N PRO A 188 -2.30 -3.93 -8.60
CA PRO A 188 -1.61 -2.73 -8.16
C PRO A 188 -0.39 -3.11 -7.31
N VAL A 189 0.69 -2.35 -7.48
CA VAL A 189 1.93 -2.50 -6.71
C VAL A 189 2.00 -1.38 -5.70
N ILE A 190 2.14 -1.74 -4.43
CA ILE A 190 2.25 -0.82 -3.30
C ILE A 190 3.68 -0.89 -2.78
N HIS A 191 4.41 0.22 -2.87
CA HIS A 191 5.81 0.29 -2.47
C HIS A 191 5.96 0.85 -1.06
N LEU A 192 6.36 -0.01 -0.13
CA LEU A 192 6.61 0.29 1.29
C LEU A 192 8.12 0.36 1.55
N ASP A 193 8.57 1.26 2.43
CA ASP A 193 10.01 1.51 2.66
C ASP A 193 10.78 1.82 1.35
N GLY A 194 10.07 2.39 0.36
CA GLY A 194 10.62 2.89 -0.90
C GLY A 194 11.16 4.32 -0.78
N PRO A 195 11.64 4.92 -1.90
CA PRO A 195 12.01 6.32 -1.93
C PRO A 195 10.86 7.23 -1.48
N LEU A 196 11.20 8.31 -0.77
CA LEU A 196 10.20 9.29 -0.36
C LEU A 196 9.66 10.02 -1.60
N GLU A 197 8.38 9.85 -1.86
CA GLU A 197 7.65 10.60 -2.87
C GLU A 197 6.74 11.63 -2.20
N ILE A 198 6.79 12.87 -2.69
CA ILE A 198 5.92 13.96 -2.24
C ILE A 198 5.03 14.34 -3.40
N THR A 199 3.72 14.14 -3.23
CA THR A 199 2.70 14.43 -4.23
C THR A 199 1.67 15.40 -3.67
N PHE A 200 1.29 16.41 -4.46
CA PHE A 200 0.29 17.40 -4.07
C PHE A 200 -1.06 17.04 -4.68
N TYR A 201 -2.07 16.86 -3.82
CA TYR A 201 -3.44 16.46 -4.23
C TYR A 201 -4.32 17.64 -4.67
N ALA A 202 -3.80 18.87 -4.63
CA ALA A 202 -4.51 20.10 -4.97
C ALA A 202 -3.80 20.86 -6.10
N SER A 203 -4.28 22.07 -6.40
CA SER A 203 -3.59 23.05 -7.25
C SER A 203 -2.09 23.06 -6.96
N LYS A 204 -1.25 23.04 -8.01
CA LYS A 204 0.21 23.13 -7.86
C LYS A 204 0.55 24.28 -6.90
N PRO A 205 1.20 24.03 -5.75
CA PRO A 205 1.49 25.09 -4.81
C PRO A 205 2.38 26.12 -5.49
N THR A 206 1.98 27.39 -5.44
CA THR A 206 2.85 28.48 -5.85
C THR A 206 3.78 28.79 -4.69
N TRP A 207 5.01 28.29 -4.76
CA TRP A 207 6.04 28.66 -3.80
C TRP A 207 6.34 30.16 -3.95
N ARG A 208 6.11 30.92 -2.88
CA ARG A 208 6.52 32.33 -2.77
C ARG A 208 7.53 32.43 -1.64
N ALA A 209 8.70 33.01 -1.90
CA ALA A 209 9.67 33.26 -0.84
C ALA A 209 9.02 34.12 0.26
N GLY A 210 9.06 33.65 1.51
CA GLY A 210 8.44 34.32 2.67
C GLY A 210 6.91 34.22 2.75
N GLY A 211 6.25 33.47 1.86
CA GLY A 211 4.81 33.24 1.94
C GLY A 211 4.47 32.14 2.94
N THR A 212 3.56 32.41 3.87
CA THR A 212 2.84 31.38 4.62
C THR A 212 1.56 31.03 3.87
N GLN A 213 1.29 29.73 3.72
CA GLN A 213 0.00 29.25 3.25
C GLN A 213 -0.59 28.44 4.40
N ASP A 214 -1.66 28.96 4.99
CA ASP A 214 -2.40 28.22 6.00
C ASP A 214 -3.10 27.05 5.30
N THR A 215 -2.74 25.83 5.69
CA THR A 215 -3.47 24.64 5.29
C THR A 215 -4.81 24.63 6.04
N ILE A 216 -5.90 24.62 5.29
CA ILE A 216 -7.28 24.50 5.78
C ILE A 216 -7.50 23.13 6.42
#